data_AF-A0A7S2SQV3-F1
#
_entry.id   AF-A0A7S2SQV3-F1
#
_cell.length_a   1.000
_cell.length_b   1.000
_cell.length_c   1.000
_cell.angle_alpha   90.00
_cell.angle_beta   90.00
_cell.angle_gamma   90.00
#
_symmetry.space_group_name_H-M   'P 1'
#
loop_
_entity.id
_entity.type
_entity.pdbx_description
1 polymer ?
#
loop_
_entity_poly.entity_id
_entity_poly.type
_entity_poly.pdbx_seq_one_letter_code
_entity_poly.pdbx_strand_id
1 'polypeptide(L)'
;RSGLRPPLPRSAFLGGDWKSPFDQLLPVGSGRDTSSPSTEGSAVASIRRYFDAWNERDMDTACDQFAEDCVYEDTQYAGAFEGKDELAKHLYRVADALPPTFQFCIDEVADGGDVVGVQWHVENDGVALPFTRGCSLYKANAKGELISGFDVPEPAPFKPGSASLALLSVASKIIAEPIRIVPTIVWLAYIKIVFFSNGILPGPDATQLDPATWKEVLDLSINFWLVSPALHLPFAAVLHPGLEAIFNLLLAWAAAFAGFLSDGRPGRASGSFVPYVAGMQLLTNAVLLPYLALRSPETAGRSDSEDTVYRDDLDSKEALVSESRVVGPLLASVGTLAVAWGIAARPEFGDLATRWDSLLELLSQDRLGASFVV
;
A
#
# COMPACT_ATOMS: atom_id res chain seq x y z
N ARG A 1 48.53 -34.03 30.99
CA ARG A 1 48.16 -32.61 30.80
C ARG A 1 47.57 -32.51 29.40
N SER A 2 46.27 -32.81 29.29
CA SER A 2 45.17 -31.85 29.05
C SER A 2 45.08 -31.50 27.57
N GLY A 3 44.06 -31.84 26.81
CA GLY A 3 42.68 -32.21 27.14
C GLY A 3 41.82 -31.65 26.01
N LEU A 4 41.78 -32.34 24.87
CA LEU A 4 40.88 -32.01 23.76
C LEU A 4 39.49 -32.53 24.13
N ARG A 5 38.56 -31.60 24.41
CA ARG A 5 37.16 -31.91 24.71
C ARG A 5 36.42 -32.35 23.44
N PRO A 6 35.45 -33.29 23.53
CA PRO A 6 34.63 -33.73 22.41
C PRO A 6 33.62 -32.65 21.97
N PRO A 7 33.02 -32.77 20.77
CA PRO A 7 32.07 -31.78 20.26
C PRO A 7 30.76 -31.81 21.06
N LEU A 8 30.17 -30.62 21.21
CA LEU A 8 28.93 -30.40 21.97
C LEU A 8 27.71 -31.09 21.32
N PRO A 9 26.76 -31.60 22.12
CA PRO A 9 25.53 -32.20 21.63
C PRO A 9 24.56 -31.17 21.04
N ARG A 10 23.85 -31.57 19.99
CA ARG A 10 22.88 -30.78 19.19
C ARG A 10 21.55 -30.45 19.90
N SER A 11 21.53 -30.31 21.22
CA SER A 11 20.29 -30.09 22.00
C SER A 11 20.30 -28.81 22.84
N ALA A 12 21.08 -27.78 22.48
CA ALA A 12 21.21 -26.54 23.27
C ALA A 12 20.56 -25.30 22.63
N PHE A 13 19.59 -25.46 21.72
CA PHE A 13 18.93 -24.31 21.04
C PHE A 13 17.45 -24.14 21.32
N LEU A 14 16.86 -24.89 22.26
CA LEU A 14 15.48 -24.69 22.70
C LEU A 14 15.41 -24.88 24.21
N GLY A 15 15.34 -23.77 24.96
CA GLY A 15 15.10 -23.81 26.42
C GLY A 15 15.92 -22.86 27.28
N GLY A 16 16.26 -21.65 26.80
CA GLY A 16 16.82 -20.60 27.65
C GLY A 16 15.89 -19.40 27.69
N ASP A 17 15.34 -19.08 28.87
CA ASP A 17 14.66 -17.82 29.15
C ASP A 17 15.54 -16.65 28.71
N TRP A 18 15.13 -16.00 27.62
CA TRP A 18 15.70 -14.71 27.23
C TRP A 18 15.20 -13.66 28.22
N LYS A 19 16.06 -13.26 29.16
CA LYS A 19 15.82 -12.07 29.98
C LYS A 19 16.37 -10.84 29.28
N SER A 20 15.51 -9.86 29.11
CA SER A 20 15.86 -8.59 28.48
C SER A 20 16.88 -7.86 29.35
N PRO A 21 17.91 -7.19 28.78
CA PRO A 21 18.80 -6.32 29.54
C PRO A 21 18.07 -5.15 30.23
N PHE A 22 16.79 -4.94 29.94
CA PHE A 22 15.92 -3.96 30.60
C PHE A 22 15.19 -4.50 31.84
N ASP A 23 15.22 -5.81 32.13
CA ASP A 23 14.55 -6.40 33.31
C ASP A 23 15.18 -5.93 34.65
N GLN A 24 16.39 -5.36 34.60
CA GLN A 24 17.08 -4.80 35.78
C GLN A 24 16.78 -3.31 36.03
N LEU A 25 16.04 -2.64 35.13
CA LEU A 25 15.78 -1.20 35.21
C LEU A 25 14.40 -0.85 35.77
N LEU A 26 13.55 -1.84 36.05
CA LEU A 26 12.28 -1.62 36.75
C LEU A 26 12.52 -1.72 38.27
N PRO A 27 12.20 -0.69 39.06
CA PRO A 27 12.20 -0.83 40.50
C PRO A 27 11.17 -1.89 40.90
N VAL A 28 11.62 -2.89 41.67
CA VAL A 28 10.74 -3.88 42.29
C VAL A 28 9.81 -3.14 43.25
N GLY A 29 8.58 -2.90 42.81
CA GLY A 29 7.50 -2.37 43.64
C GLY A 29 7.18 -3.35 44.76
N SER A 30 7.68 -3.07 45.96
CA SER A 30 7.19 -3.68 47.19
C SER A 30 5.84 -3.05 47.55
N GLY A 31 4.77 -3.82 47.51
CA GLY A 31 3.46 -3.38 47.98
C GLY A 31 2.32 -4.11 47.30
N ARG A 32 2.09 -5.36 47.68
CA ARG A 32 0.88 -6.09 47.31
C ARG A 32 -0.21 -5.70 48.31
N ASP A 33 -0.91 -4.60 48.04
CA ASP A 33 -2.18 -4.33 48.71
C ASP A 33 -3.24 -5.22 48.06
N THR A 34 -3.64 -6.25 48.78
CA THR A 34 -4.82 -7.05 48.48
C THR A 34 -6.06 -6.23 48.82
N SER A 35 -6.65 -5.55 47.83
CA SER A 35 -8.01 -5.01 47.93
C SER A 35 -9.02 -6.00 47.35
N SER A 36 -10.12 -6.19 48.10
CA SER A 36 -11.38 -6.86 47.72
C SER A 36 -11.90 -6.41 46.35
N PRO A 37 -12.82 -7.13 45.67
CA PRO A 37 -13.16 -6.87 44.27
C PRO A 37 -13.73 -5.45 44.16
N SER A 38 -12.91 -4.54 43.65
CA SER A 38 -13.33 -3.18 43.34
C SER A 38 -14.36 -3.29 42.23
N THR A 39 -15.56 -2.76 42.45
CA THR A 39 -16.49 -2.47 41.37
C THR A 39 -15.71 -1.69 40.31
N GLU A 40 -15.56 -2.29 39.13
CA GLU A 40 -14.79 -1.73 38.02
C GLU A 40 -15.31 -0.32 37.68
N GLY A 41 -14.39 0.63 37.46
CA GLY A 41 -14.75 2.02 37.15
C GLY A 41 -15.62 2.10 35.89
N SER A 42 -16.54 3.07 35.84
CA SER A 42 -17.43 3.24 34.68
C SER A 42 -16.67 3.46 33.36
N ALA A 43 -15.53 4.16 33.41
CA ALA A 43 -14.64 4.35 32.27
C ALA A 43 -14.06 3.02 31.76
N VAL A 44 -13.55 2.18 32.67
CA VAL A 44 -13.02 0.86 32.33
C VAL A 44 -14.11 -0.03 31.72
N ALA A 45 -15.33 0.00 32.26
CA ALA A 45 -16.46 -0.75 31.70
C ALA A 45 -16.80 -0.33 30.27
N SER A 46 -16.80 0.98 29.97
CA SER A 46 -17.01 1.48 28.60
C SER A 46 -15.88 1.07 27.65
N ILE A 47 -14.63 1.09 28.11
CA ILE A 47 -13.47 0.64 27.32
C ILE A 47 -13.58 -0.84 26.98
N ARG A 48 -13.95 -1.71 27.93
CA ARG A 48 -14.11 -3.15 27.63
C ARG A 48 -15.18 -3.39 26.60
N ARG A 49 -16.35 -2.74 26.75
CA ARG A 49 -17.42 -2.82 25.75
C ARG A 49 -16.98 -2.33 24.38
N TYR A 50 -16.14 -1.28 24.33
CA TYR A 50 -15.57 -0.79 23.08
C TYR A 50 -14.70 -1.86 22.41
N PHE A 51 -13.77 -2.49 23.13
CA PHE A 51 -12.92 -3.57 22.59
C PHE A 51 -13.73 -4.80 22.20
N ASP A 52 -14.72 -5.20 23.00
CA ASP A 52 -15.60 -6.34 22.72
C ASP A 52 -16.41 -6.09 21.43
N ALA A 53 -17.06 -4.93 21.32
CA ALA A 53 -17.82 -4.55 20.13
C ALA A 53 -16.92 -4.44 18.88
N TRP A 54 -15.71 -3.90 19.03
CA TRP A 54 -14.72 -3.88 17.95
C TRP A 54 -14.39 -5.29 17.48
N ASN A 55 -14.14 -6.22 18.41
CA ASN A 55 -13.81 -7.62 18.12
C ASN A 55 -14.96 -8.38 17.46
N GLU A 56 -16.21 -7.99 17.71
CA GLU A 56 -17.41 -8.49 17.04
C GLU A 56 -17.69 -7.82 15.69
N ARG A 57 -16.85 -6.85 15.30
CA ARG A 57 -17.00 -6.01 14.10
C ARG A 57 -18.25 -5.12 14.11
N ASP A 58 -18.75 -4.79 15.29
CA ASP A 58 -19.86 -3.86 15.51
C ASP A 58 -19.33 -2.46 15.84
N MET A 59 -19.00 -1.69 14.80
CA MET A 59 -18.44 -0.35 14.98
C MET A 59 -19.47 0.64 15.54
N ASP A 60 -20.76 0.40 15.35
CA ASP A 60 -21.83 1.26 15.84
C ASP A 60 -21.88 1.18 17.38
N THR A 61 -21.92 -0.05 17.92
CA THR A 61 -21.85 -0.28 19.38
C THR A 61 -20.51 0.17 19.98
N ALA A 62 -19.41 0.00 19.23
CA ALA A 62 -18.10 0.50 19.63
C ALA A 62 -18.09 2.03 19.76
N CYS A 63 -18.65 2.74 18.77
CA CYS A 63 -18.79 4.19 18.81
C CYS A 63 -19.72 4.65 19.94
N ASP A 64 -20.76 3.88 20.29
CA ASP A 64 -21.68 4.23 21.37
C ASP A 64 -21.06 4.35 22.76
N GLN A 65 -19.83 3.87 22.95
CA GLN A 65 -19.08 4.09 24.19
C GLN A 65 -18.45 5.50 24.26
N PHE A 66 -18.44 6.24 23.16
CA PHE A 66 -17.86 7.59 23.04
C PHE A 66 -18.93 8.69 23.08
N ALA A 67 -18.54 9.85 23.61
CA ALA A 67 -19.33 11.07 23.56
C ALA A 67 -19.42 11.62 22.12
N GLU A 68 -20.46 12.41 21.84
CA GLU A 68 -20.72 12.95 20.51
C GLU A 68 -19.56 13.80 19.95
N ASP A 69 -18.92 14.57 20.84
CA ASP A 69 -17.81 15.49 20.56
C ASP A 69 -16.44 14.90 20.95
N CYS A 70 -16.30 13.57 20.93
CA CYS A 70 -15.05 12.92 21.30
C CYS A 70 -13.88 13.28 20.38
N VAL A 71 -12.66 13.25 20.92
CA VAL A 71 -11.43 13.42 20.14
C VAL A 71 -10.59 12.16 20.23
N TYR A 72 -10.37 11.50 19.11
CA TYR A 72 -9.57 10.28 19.04
C TYR A 72 -8.28 10.52 18.25
N GLU A 73 -7.14 10.17 18.80
CA GLU A 73 -5.85 10.28 18.10
C GLU A 73 -5.18 8.92 18.04
N ASP A 74 -4.86 8.47 16.84
CA ASP A 74 -4.02 7.29 16.61
C ASP A 74 -2.69 7.78 16.03
N THR A 75 -1.59 7.48 16.72
CA THR A 75 -0.24 7.88 16.32
C THR A 75 0.25 7.28 14.99
N GLN A 76 -0.54 6.39 14.35
CA GLN A 76 -0.32 5.92 12.99
C GLN A 76 -0.87 6.89 11.91
N TYR A 77 -1.76 7.82 12.27
CA TYR A 77 -2.42 8.73 11.34
C TYR A 77 -2.02 10.18 11.59
N ALA A 78 -2.24 11.04 10.60
CA ALA A 78 -1.97 12.47 10.71
C ALA A 78 -3.21 13.19 11.25
N GLY A 79 -3.12 13.72 12.47
CA GLY A 79 -4.18 14.47 13.12
C GLY A 79 -5.18 13.60 13.88
N ALA A 80 -5.99 14.25 14.72
CA ALA A 80 -7.05 13.60 15.48
C ALA A 80 -8.34 13.49 14.66
N PHE A 81 -9.14 12.47 14.97
CA PHE A 81 -10.51 12.29 14.51
C PHE A 81 -11.44 13.01 15.48
N GLU A 82 -12.12 14.04 14.99
CA GLU A 82 -12.99 14.90 15.79
C GLU A 82 -14.46 14.52 15.59
N GLY A 83 -15.12 14.13 16.68
CA GLY A 83 -16.51 13.71 16.70
C GLY A 83 -16.73 12.24 16.35
N LYS A 84 -17.91 11.75 16.75
CA LYS A 84 -18.31 10.33 16.61
C LYS A 84 -18.32 9.85 15.15
N ASP A 85 -18.73 10.72 14.22
CA ASP A 85 -18.78 10.40 12.78
C ASP A 85 -17.40 10.12 12.17
N GLU A 86 -16.38 10.93 12.50
CA GLU A 86 -15.02 10.72 12.01
C GLU A 86 -14.36 9.52 12.68
N LEU A 87 -14.63 9.29 13.97
CA LEU A 87 -14.24 8.08 14.67
C LEU A 87 -14.83 6.83 14.00
N ALA A 88 -16.14 6.83 13.71
CA ALA A 88 -16.79 5.70 13.04
C ALA A 88 -16.14 5.39 11.68
N LYS A 89 -15.92 6.42 10.84
CA LYS A 89 -15.22 6.25 9.54
C LYS A 89 -13.82 5.66 9.72
N HIS A 90 -13.10 6.08 10.75
CA HIS A 90 -11.79 5.54 11.07
C HIS A 90 -11.88 4.06 11.50
N LEU A 91 -12.78 3.72 12.43
CA LEU A 91 -12.95 2.34 12.89
C LEU A 91 -13.36 1.40 11.76
N TYR A 92 -14.31 1.80 10.91
CA TYR A 92 -14.68 1.04 9.71
C TYR A 92 -13.48 0.85 8.75
N ARG A 93 -12.68 1.91 8.52
CA ARG A 93 -11.46 1.80 7.69
C ARG A 93 -10.46 0.80 8.25
N VAL A 94 -10.24 0.80 9.58
CA VAL A 94 -9.34 -0.15 10.24
C VAL A 94 -9.92 -1.56 10.16
N ALA A 95 -11.23 -1.71 10.40
CA ALA A 95 -11.92 -2.98 10.31
C ALA A 95 -11.82 -3.60 8.90
N ASP A 96 -12.03 -2.80 7.85
CA ASP A 96 -11.94 -3.24 6.45
C ASP A 96 -10.51 -3.65 6.04
N ALA A 97 -9.49 -3.06 6.69
CA ALA A 97 -8.09 -3.37 6.42
C ALA A 97 -7.60 -4.65 7.12
N LEU A 98 -8.27 -5.09 8.20
CA LEU A 98 -7.83 -6.19 9.06
C LEU A 98 -8.75 -7.42 8.92
N PRO A 99 -8.22 -8.67 8.82
CA PRO A 99 -9.02 -9.88 8.75
C PRO A 99 -10.04 -10.01 9.90
N PRO A 100 -11.28 -10.47 9.65
CA PRO A 100 -12.30 -10.63 10.71
C PRO A 100 -11.86 -11.49 11.90
N THR A 101 -10.89 -12.38 11.70
CA THR A 101 -10.29 -13.25 12.73
C THR A 101 -9.34 -12.51 13.68
N PHE A 102 -8.99 -11.25 13.40
CA PHE A 102 -8.11 -10.45 14.26
C PHE A 102 -8.90 -9.89 15.44
N GLN A 103 -8.34 -10.04 16.64
CA GLN A 103 -8.92 -9.57 17.89
C GLN A 103 -7.92 -8.74 18.67
N PHE A 104 -8.35 -7.59 19.21
CA PHE A 104 -7.61 -6.79 20.16
C PHE A 104 -7.88 -7.33 21.57
N CYS A 105 -6.83 -7.80 22.23
CA CYS A 105 -6.87 -8.40 23.55
C CYS A 105 -6.29 -7.42 24.58
N ILE A 106 -7.07 -7.09 25.60
CA ILE A 106 -6.62 -6.24 26.71
C ILE A 106 -5.71 -7.05 27.63
N ASP A 107 -4.48 -6.59 27.81
CA ASP A 107 -3.48 -7.20 28.69
C ASP A 107 -3.57 -6.65 30.11
N GLU A 108 -3.43 -5.33 30.25
CA GLU A 108 -3.40 -4.63 31.53
C GLU A 108 -4.23 -3.34 31.46
N VAL A 109 -4.83 -2.97 32.59
CA VAL A 109 -5.59 -1.72 32.74
C VAL A 109 -5.07 -0.96 33.96
N ALA A 110 -4.70 0.30 33.73
CA ALA A 110 -4.37 1.26 34.78
C ALA A 110 -5.57 2.21 34.98
N ASP A 111 -6.41 1.92 35.98
CA ASP A 111 -7.60 2.71 36.30
C ASP A 111 -7.23 3.93 37.16
N GLY A 112 -7.25 5.12 36.54
CA GLY A 112 -7.09 6.41 37.21
C GLY A 112 -8.41 7.13 37.50
N GLY A 113 -9.55 6.44 37.40
CA GLY A 113 -10.89 7.03 37.54
C GLY A 113 -11.42 7.56 36.21
N ASP A 114 -11.21 8.84 35.92
CA ASP A 114 -11.64 9.47 34.66
C ASP A 114 -10.62 9.30 33.54
N VAL A 115 -9.36 9.01 33.86
CA VAL A 115 -8.31 8.70 32.89
C VAL A 115 -7.86 7.26 33.07
N VAL A 116 -7.91 6.46 32.02
CA VAL A 116 -7.61 5.02 32.05
C VAL A 116 -6.57 4.69 31.00
N GLY A 117 -5.49 4.03 31.41
CA GLY A 117 -4.49 3.44 30.51
C GLY A 117 -4.80 1.98 30.23
N VAL A 118 -4.61 1.54 28.99
CA VAL A 118 -4.85 0.16 28.55
C VAL A 118 -3.63 -0.31 27.78
N GLN A 119 -3.09 -1.47 28.14
CA GLN A 119 -2.14 -2.20 27.30
C GLN A 119 -2.88 -3.31 26.56
N TRP A 120 -2.55 -3.52 25.30
CA TRP A 120 -3.20 -4.52 24.47
C TRP A 120 -2.23 -5.15 23.45
N HIS A 121 -2.65 -6.27 22.89
CA HIS A 121 -2.03 -6.89 21.72
C HIS A 121 -3.11 -7.42 20.77
N VAL A 122 -2.70 -7.72 19.53
CA VAL A 122 -3.59 -8.34 18.54
C VAL A 122 -3.32 -9.84 18.43
N GLU A 123 -4.38 -10.64 18.46
CA GLU A 123 -4.37 -12.07 18.18
C GLU A 123 -5.05 -12.37 16.83
N ASN A 124 -4.67 -13.49 16.22
CA ASN A 124 -5.38 -14.10 15.10
C ASN A 124 -5.70 -15.56 15.47
N ASP A 125 -6.99 -15.91 15.56
CA ASP A 125 -7.46 -17.23 16.00
C ASP A 125 -6.83 -17.71 17.33
N GLY A 126 -6.71 -16.80 18.31
CA GLY A 126 -6.15 -17.08 19.64
C GLY A 126 -4.62 -17.14 19.69
N VAL A 127 -3.93 -16.74 18.61
CA VAL A 127 -2.46 -16.69 18.55
C VAL A 127 -2.00 -15.24 18.44
N ALA A 128 -1.25 -14.76 19.43
CA ALA A 128 -0.65 -13.42 19.43
C ALA A 128 0.24 -13.18 18.20
N LEU A 129 0.00 -12.07 17.52
CA LEU A 129 0.79 -11.63 16.38
C LEU A 129 2.06 -10.88 16.85
N PRO A 130 3.21 -11.05 16.16
CA PRO A 130 4.41 -10.30 16.47
C PRO A 130 4.31 -8.84 16.00
N PHE A 131 4.85 -7.91 16.78
CA PHE A 131 4.90 -6.47 16.47
C PHE A 131 3.53 -5.76 16.36
N THR A 132 2.51 -6.31 17.02
CA THR A 132 1.13 -5.79 17.05
C THR A 132 0.65 -5.54 18.47
N ARG A 133 1.56 -5.13 19.35
CA ARG A 133 1.23 -4.65 20.69
C ARG A 133 0.87 -3.18 20.63
N GLY A 134 0.28 -2.65 21.68
CA GLY A 134 0.04 -1.23 21.79
C GLY A 134 -0.37 -0.82 23.20
N CYS A 135 -0.47 0.48 23.39
CA CYS A 135 -1.16 1.04 24.54
C CYS A 135 -2.10 2.15 24.11
N SER A 136 -3.15 2.34 24.89
CA SER A 136 -4.15 3.36 24.69
C SER A 136 -4.35 4.14 25.98
N LEU A 137 -4.59 5.44 25.87
CA LEU A 137 -5.01 6.29 26.97
C LEU A 137 -6.38 6.86 26.65
N TYR A 138 -7.34 6.58 27.53
CA TYR A 138 -8.71 7.07 27.40
C TYR A 138 -9.01 8.07 28.50
N LYS A 139 -9.87 9.04 28.18
CA LYS A 139 -10.50 9.91 29.18
C LYS A 139 -12.01 9.81 29.05
N ALA A 140 -12.69 9.66 30.18
CA ALA A 140 -14.14 9.61 30.26
C ALA A 140 -14.72 10.86 30.94
N ASN A 141 -15.97 11.17 30.64
CA ASN A 141 -16.73 12.18 31.37
C ASN A 141 -17.40 11.56 32.62
N ALA A 142 -18.10 12.39 33.39
CA ALA A 142 -18.79 11.95 34.62
C ALA A 142 -19.90 10.90 34.38
N LYS A 143 -20.39 10.74 33.14
CA LYS A 143 -21.36 9.70 32.77
C LYS A 143 -20.70 8.36 32.39
N GLY A 144 -19.37 8.34 32.26
CA GLY A 144 -18.61 7.18 31.79
C GLY A 144 -18.48 7.09 30.28
N GLU A 145 -18.91 8.11 29.53
CA GLU A 145 -18.71 8.18 28.07
C GLU A 145 -17.28 8.62 27.77
N LEU A 146 -16.64 7.99 26.79
CA LEU A 146 -15.27 8.30 26.39
C LEU A 146 -15.23 9.60 25.60
N ILE A 147 -14.54 10.62 26.13
CA ILE A 147 -14.38 11.93 25.48
C ILE A 147 -13.05 12.05 24.74
N SER A 148 -12.06 11.22 25.08
CA SER A 148 -10.85 11.12 24.28
C SER A 148 -10.26 9.71 24.27
N GLY A 149 -9.62 9.36 23.16
CA GLY A 149 -8.76 8.18 23.02
C GLY A 149 -7.44 8.58 22.39
N PHE A 150 -6.33 8.02 22.89
CA PHE A 150 -5.00 8.24 22.35
C PHE A 150 -4.28 6.90 22.22
N ASP A 151 -4.06 6.44 20.99
CA ASP A 151 -3.50 5.13 20.68
C ASP A 151 -2.05 5.21 20.24
N VAL A 152 -1.24 4.38 20.87
CA VAL A 152 0.17 4.16 20.55
C VAL A 152 0.41 2.68 20.23
N PRO A 153 0.07 2.22 19.02
CA PRO A 153 0.49 0.91 18.55
C PRO A 153 2.02 0.84 18.47
N GLU A 154 2.57 -0.34 18.73
CA GLU A 154 3.98 -0.65 18.53
C GLU A 154 4.36 -0.23 17.10
N PRO A 155 5.40 0.61 16.94
CA PRO A 155 5.87 0.94 15.63
C PRO A 155 6.41 -0.35 15.00
N ALA A 156 5.78 -0.81 13.91
CA ALA A 156 6.43 -1.73 13.00
C ALA A 156 7.84 -1.17 12.70
N PRO A 157 8.87 -2.02 12.50
CA PRO A 157 10.27 -1.60 12.37
C PRO A 157 10.54 -0.54 11.27
N PHE A 158 9.53 -0.21 10.47
CA PHE A 158 9.49 0.91 9.55
C PHE A 158 8.12 1.63 9.64
N LYS A 159 8.06 2.82 10.26
CA LYS A 159 6.91 3.76 10.09
C LYS A 159 7.10 4.49 8.74
N PRO A 160 6.05 4.62 7.90
CA PRO A 160 4.91 5.49 8.21
C PRO A 160 3.53 4.86 7.92
N GLY A 161 2.64 4.94 8.92
CA GLY A 161 1.15 4.85 8.91
C GLY A 161 0.42 3.97 7.90
N SER A 162 0.51 4.29 6.61
CA SER A 162 -0.16 3.54 5.54
C SER A 162 0.64 2.33 5.04
N ALA A 163 1.96 2.35 5.19
CA ALA A 163 2.84 1.29 4.69
C ALA A 163 2.73 0.01 5.52
N SER A 164 2.53 0.11 6.85
CA SER A 164 2.34 -1.04 7.73
C SER A 164 0.99 -1.72 7.49
N LEU A 165 -0.09 -0.94 7.38
CA LEU A 165 -1.42 -1.47 7.06
C LEU A 165 -1.47 -2.06 5.65
N ALA A 166 -0.85 -1.42 4.67
CA ALA A 166 -0.70 -1.98 3.34
C ALA A 166 0.09 -3.29 3.37
N LEU A 167 1.18 -3.36 4.15
CA LEU A 167 1.98 -4.57 4.30
C LEU A 167 1.19 -5.70 4.97
N LEU A 168 0.43 -5.40 6.03
CA LEU A 168 -0.46 -6.37 6.68
C LEU A 168 -1.56 -6.85 5.74
N SER A 169 -2.16 -5.94 4.97
CA SER A 169 -3.15 -6.27 3.94
C SER A 169 -2.56 -7.20 2.86
N VAL A 170 -1.35 -6.91 2.39
CA VAL A 170 -0.62 -7.79 1.45
C VAL A 170 -0.36 -9.16 2.08
N ALA A 171 0.16 -9.20 3.31
CA ALA A 171 0.47 -10.45 4.01
C ALA A 171 -0.78 -11.31 4.19
N SER A 172 -1.87 -10.71 4.66
CA SER A 172 -3.19 -11.36 4.78
C SER A 172 -3.66 -11.95 3.44
N LYS A 173 -3.62 -11.15 2.36
CA LYS A 173 -4.03 -11.61 1.02
C LYS A 173 -3.13 -12.74 0.50
N ILE A 174 -1.83 -12.72 0.78
CA ILE A 174 -0.91 -13.82 0.41
C ILE A 174 -1.22 -15.09 1.21
N ILE A 175 -1.54 -14.98 2.50
CA ILE A 175 -1.94 -16.13 3.33
C ILE A 175 -3.22 -16.76 2.76
N ALA A 176 -4.20 -15.93 2.38
CA ALA A 176 -5.46 -16.39 1.79
C ALA A 176 -5.27 -16.98 0.37
N GLU A 177 -4.42 -16.36 -0.45
CA GLU A 177 -4.14 -16.76 -1.83
C GLU A 177 -2.63 -16.75 -2.11
N PRO A 178 -1.94 -17.88 -1.90
CA PRO A 178 -0.48 -17.94 -2.01
C PRO A 178 0.08 -17.51 -3.37
N ILE A 179 -0.70 -17.61 -4.45
CA ILE A 179 -0.29 -17.18 -5.80
C ILE A 179 0.02 -15.68 -5.88
N ARG A 180 -0.54 -14.86 -4.99
CA ARG A 180 -0.27 -13.41 -4.91
C ARG A 180 1.18 -13.09 -4.56
N ILE A 181 1.95 -14.07 -4.06
CA ILE A 181 3.38 -13.92 -3.85
C ILE A 181 4.15 -13.63 -5.15
N VAL A 182 3.64 -14.12 -6.29
CA VAL A 182 4.30 -13.94 -7.60
C VAL A 182 4.35 -12.47 -8.00
N PRO A 183 3.23 -11.72 -8.14
CA PRO A 183 3.29 -10.30 -8.47
C PRO A 183 4.03 -9.47 -7.40
N THR A 184 3.97 -9.86 -6.12
CA THR A 184 4.73 -9.18 -5.05
C THR A 184 6.24 -9.34 -5.22
N ILE A 185 6.74 -10.56 -5.44
CA ILE A 185 8.19 -10.81 -5.65
C ILE A 185 8.64 -10.15 -6.94
N VAL A 186 7.85 -10.25 -8.01
CA VAL A 186 8.17 -9.62 -9.30
C VAL A 186 8.21 -8.10 -9.14
N TRP A 187 7.30 -7.50 -8.36
CA TRP A 187 7.32 -6.06 -8.08
C TRP A 187 8.55 -5.64 -7.29
N LEU A 188 8.88 -6.35 -6.21
CA LEU A 188 10.09 -6.05 -5.42
C LEU A 188 11.36 -6.18 -6.26
N ALA A 189 11.43 -7.21 -7.11
CA ALA A 189 12.52 -7.39 -8.06
C ALA A 189 12.56 -6.24 -9.08
N TYR A 190 11.43 -5.86 -9.67
CA TYR A 190 11.31 -4.75 -10.61
C TYR A 190 11.77 -3.43 -9.97
N ILE A 191 11.24 -3.07 -8.79
CA ILE A 191 11.62 -1.85 -8.08
C ILE A 191 13.12 -1.84 -7.77
N LYS A 192 13.64 -2.96 -7.24
CA LYS A 192 15.06 -3.10 -6.94
C LYS A 192 15.92 -2.95 -8.19
N ILE A 193 15.56 -3.61 -9.28
CA ILE A 193 16.35 -3.59 -10.53
C ILE A 193 16.30 -2.20 -11.16
N VAL A 194 15.09 -1.67 -11.39
CA VAL A 194 14.88 -0.42 -12.12
C VAL A 194 15.38 0.79 -11.33
N PHE A 195 15.10 0.89 -10.04
CA PHE A 195 15.39 2.11 -9.29
C PHE A 195 16.67 2.05 -8.46
N PHE A 196 17.09 0.88 -7.94
CA PHE A 196 18.11 0.83 -6.88
C PHE A 196 19.33 -0.06 -7.18
N SER A 197 19.31 -0.81 -8.28
CA SER A 197 20.42 -1.71 -8.61
C SER A 197 21.51 -0.97 -9.36
N ASN A 198 22.76 -1.17 -8.96
CA ASN A 198 23.92 -0.74 -9.72
C ASN A 198 24.52 -1.96 -10.43
N GLY A 199 24.73 -1.86 -11.75
CA GLY A 199 25.37 -2.89 -12.57
C GLY A 199 24.45 -3.96 -13.19
N ILE A 200 23.14 -3.97 -12.91
CA ILE A 200 22.17 -4.79 -13.65
C ILE A 200 21.61 -3.99 -14.83
N LEU A 201 21.11 -2.78 -14.56
CA LEU A 201 20.82 -1.80 -15.59
C LEU A 201 22.00 -0.84 -15.76
N PRO A 202 22.20 -0.33 -16.98
CA PRO A 202 23.21 0.69 -17.22
C PRO A 202 22.82 2.00 -16.52
N GLY A 203 23.83 2.85 -16.28
CA GLY A 203 23.66 4.12 -15.61
C GLY A 203 23.52 4.03 -14.07
N PRO A 204 23.69 5.18 -13.38
CA PRO A 204 23.55 5.27 -11.92
C PRO A 204 22.12 4.99 -11.48
N ASP A 205 21.93 4.46 -10.27
CA ASP A 205 20.60 4.25 -9.68
C ASP A 205 19.80 5.56 -9.51
N ALA A 206 18.49 5.44 -9.28
CA ALA A 206 17.56 6.56 -9.25
C ALA A 206 17.93 7.64 -8.21
N THR A 207 18.65 7.29 -7.15
CA THR A 207 19.09 8.24 -6.11
C THR A 207 20.30 9.08 -6.53
N GLN A 208 20.99 8.67 -7.59
CA GLN A 208 22.21 9.26 -8.11
C GLN A 208 22.05 9.79 -9.55
N LEU A 209 20.82 9.87 -10.05
CA LEU A 209 20.54 10.40 -11.39
C LEU A 209 20.91 11.89 -11.48
N ASP A 210 21.54 12.24 -12.60
CA ASP A 210 21.88 13.62 -12.91
C ASP A 210 20.61 14.47 -13.15
N PRO A 211 20.60 15.78 -12.80
CA PRO A 211 19.46 16.64 -13.10
C PRO A 211 19.10 16.70 -14.59
N ALA A 212 20.04 16.45 -15.51
CA ALA A 212 19.74 16.39 -16.94
C ALA A 212 18.81 15.21 -17.28
N THR A 213 19.01 14.04 -16.66
CA THR A 213 18.13 12.87 -16.86
C THR A 213 16.72 13.13 -16.33
N TRP A 214 16.59 13.80 -15.18
CA TRP A 214 15.27 14.21 -14.67
C TRP A 214 14.57 15.21 -15.59
N LYS A 215 15.33 16.11 -16.20
CA LYS A 215 14.79 16.99 -17.24
C LYS A 215 14.35 16.21 -18.48
N GLU A 216 15.09 15.20 -18.91
CA GLU A 216 14.70 14.35 -20.04
C GLU A 216 13.40 13.57 -19.76
N VAL A 217 13.21 13.03 -18.54
CA VAL A 217 11.93 12.42 -18.12
C VAL A 217 10.78 13.41 -18.25
N LEU A 218 10.97 14.64 -17.76
CA LEU A 218 9.96 15.69 -17.83
C LEU A 218 9.66 16.06 -19.29
N ASP A 219 10.70 16.23 -20.10
CA ASP A 219 10.59 16.61 -21.51
C ASP A 219 9.87 15.50 -22.33
N LEU A 220 10.14 14.22 -22.06
CA LEU A 220 9.39 13.09 -22.63
C LEU A 220 7.91 13.15 -22.23
N SER A 221 7.64 13.47 -20.96
CA SER A 221 6.28 13.61 -20.43
C SER A 221 5.53 14.80 -21.03
N ILE A 222 6.22 15.89 -21.35
CA ILE A 222 5.65 17.06 -22.06
C ILE A 222 5.29 16.69 -23.51
N ASN A 223 6.04 15.76 -24.12
CA ASN A 223 5.79 15.22 -25.45
C ASN A 223 4.80 14.04 -25.44
N PHE A 224 3.90 13.99 -24.45
CA PHE A 224 2.84 12.98 -24.31
C PHE A 224 2.02 12.82 -25.59
N TRP A 225 1.88 11.56 -26.02
CA TRP A 225 1.24 11.12 -27.26
C TRP A 225 1.74 11.86 -28.52
N LEU A 226 2.96 12.40 -28.46
CA LEU A 226 3.57 13.23 -29.51
C LEU A 226 2.74 14.45 -29.92
N VAL A 227 1.79 14.89 -29.07
CA VAL A 227 0.87 15.99 -29.41
C VAL A 227 1.61 17.31 -29.54
N SER A 228 2.41 17.66 -28.52
CA SER A 228 3.16 18.92 -28.52
C SER A 228 4.21 19.02 -29.64
N PRO A 229 5.03 17.99 -29.96
CA PRO A 229 5.94 18.08 -31.08
C PRO A 229 5.22 18.04 -32.43
N ALA A 230 4.12 17.28 -32.59
CA ALA A 230 3.35 17.29 -33.84
C ALA A 230 2.71 18.66 -34.12
N LEU A 231 2.25 19.37 -33.08
CA LEU A 231 1.68 20.71 -33.18
C LEU A 231 2.72 21.83 -33.15
N HIS A 232 4.02 21.51 -33.04
CA HIS A 232 5.11 22.47 -33.01
C HIS A 232 4.93 23.53 -31.91
N LEU A 233 4.47 23.09 -30.73
CA LEU A 233 4.24 24.00 -29.61
C LEU A 233 5.57 24.56 -29.08
N PRO A 234 5.58 25.81 -28.56
CA PRO A 234 6.83 26.48 -28.16
C PRO A 234 7.54 25.82 -26.98
N PHE A 235 6.84 24.97 -26.23
CA PHE A 235 7.39 24.19 -25.11
C PHE A 235 7.70 22.73 -25.48
N ALA A 236 7.48 22.33 -26.75
CA ALA A 236 7.78 20.98 -27.19
C ALA A 236 9.29 20.74 -27.15
N ALA A 237 9.72 19.80 -26.31
CA ALA A 237 11.12 19.46 -26.19
C ALA A 237 11.62 18.74 -27.46
N VAL A 238 12.91 18.87 -27.76
CA VAL A 238 13.56 18.15 -28.86
C VAL A 238 14.38 17.03 -28.25
N LEU A 239 13.92 15.79 -28.45
CA LEU A 239 14.52 14.58 -27.87
C LEU A 239 14.83 13.58 -28.97
N HIS A 240 15.58 12.53 -28.63
CA HIS A 240 15.92 11.47 -29.57
C HIS A 240 14.63 10.78 -30.07
N PRO A 241 14.38 10.72 -31.39
CA PRO A 241 13.10 10.24 -31.94
C PRO A 241 12.80 8.80 -31.55
N GLY A 242 13.83 7.96 -31.40
CA GLY A 242 13.68 6.58 -30.91
C GLY A 242 13.22 6.48 -29.46
N LEU A 243 13.67 7.37 -28.57
CA LEU A 243 13.21 7.41 -27.18
C LEU A 243 11.78 7.93 -27.10
N GLU A 244 11.47 9.01 -27.83
CA GLU A 244 10.10 9.52 -27.97
C GLU A 244 9.14 8.42 -28.47
N ALA A 245 9.57 7.60 -29.42
CA ALA A 245 8.79 6.50 -29.97
C ALA A 245 8.52 5.38 -28.95
N ILE A 246 9.56 4.87 -28.29
CA ILE A 246 9.43 3.80 -27.30
C ILE A 246 8.53 4.27 -26.14
N PHE A 247 8.80 5.47 -25.61
CA PHE A 247 8.03 6.04 -24.52
C PHE A 247 6.54 6.17 -24.87
N ASN A 248 6.21 6.78 -26.01
CA ASN A 248 4.81 6.97 -26.41
C ASN A 248 4.10 5.66 -26.81
N LEU A 249 4.84 4.67 -27.31
CA LEU A 249 4.30 3.32 -27.53
C LEU A 249 3.93 2.64 -26.21
N LEU A 250 4.78 2.76 -25.19
CA LEU A 250 4.48 2.26 -23.84
C LEU A 250 3.28 2.95 -23.21
N LEU A 251 3.13 4.27 -23.42
CA LEU A 251 1.95 5.01 -22.95
C LEU A 251 0.67 4.55 -23.63
N ALA A 252 0.71 4.34 -24.95
CA ALA A 252 -0.44 3.80 -25.69
C ALA A 252 -0.80 2.38 -25.20
N TRP A 253 0.19 1.53 -24.93
CA TRP A 253 0.01 0.22 -24.33
C TRP A 253 -0.59 0.29 -22.93
N ALA A 254 -0.05 1.14 -22.06
CA ALA A 254 -0.55 1.34 -20.70
C ALA A 254 -1.98 1.88 -20.71
N ALA A 255 -2.31 2.78 -21.64
CA ALA A 255 -3.65 3.33 -21.79
C ALA A 255 -4.66 2.28 -22.31
N ALA A 256 -4.22 1.19 -22.97
CA ALA A 256 -5.10 0.11 -23.40
C ALA A 256 -5.76 -0.61 -22.22
N PHE A 257 -5.16 -0.54 -21.03
CA PHE A 257 -5.76 -1.03 -19.79
C PHE A 257 -7.01 -0.22 -19.38
N ALA A 258 -7.30 0.91 -20.03
CA ALA A 258 -8.56 1.63 -19.85
C ALA A 258 -9.81 0.77 -20.18
N GLY A 259 -9.65 -0.30 -20.96
CA GLY A 259 -10.70 -1.30 -21.18
C GLY A 259 -11.16 -2.02 -19.90
N PHE A 260 -10.33 -2.04 -18.85
CA PHE A 260 -10.65 -2.67 -17.57
C PHE A 260 -11.12 -1.66 -16.50
N LEU A 261 -11.46 -0.43 -16.90
CA LEU A 261 -11.95 0.58 -15.94
C LEU A 261 -13.33 0.23 -15.37
N SER A 262 -14.18 -0.41 -16.17
CA SER A 262 -15.46 -0.93 -15.73
C SER A 262 -15.28 -2.38 -15.27
N ASP A 263 -15.46 -2.62 -13.97
CA ASP A 263 -15.47 -3.97 -13.42
C ASP A 263 -16.92 -4.50 -13.38
N GLY A 264 -17.85 -3.65 -12.91
CA GLY A 264 -19.29 -3.94 -12.85
C GLY A 264 -19.68 -5.11 -11.93
N ARG A 265 -18.71 -5.80 -11.34
CA ARG A 265 -18.95 -6.95 -10.48
C ARG A 265 -19.45 -6.52 -9.09
N PRO A 266 -20.40 -7.27 -8.49
CA PRO A 266 -20.91 -6.98 -7.16
C PRO A 266 -19.78 -6.96 -6.12
N GLY A 267 -19.77 -5.95 -5.24
CA GLY A 267 -18.80 -5.83 -4.16
C GLY A 267 -17.46 -5.18 -4.55
N ARG A 268 -17.31 -4.68 -5.79
CA ARG A 268 -16.20 -3.82 -6.20
C ARG A 268 -16.69 -2.39 -6.43
N ALA A 269 -15.94 -1.43 -5.92
CA ALA A 269 -16.23 -0.02 -6.17
C ALA A 269 -16.03 0.29 -7.66
N SER A 270 -17.02 0.96 -8.24
CA SER A 270 -16.94 1.56 -9.57
C SER A 270 -15.66 2.40 -9.66
N GLY A 271 -14.88 2.21 -10.72
CA GLY A 271 -13.71 3.04 -11.00
C GLY A 271 -12.50 2.72 -10.14
N SER A 272 -12.52 1.63 -9.38
CA SER A 272 -11.39 1.19 -8.55
C SER A 272 -10.08 1.00 -9.33
N PHE A 273 -10.15 0.78 -10.65
CA PHE A 273 -8.98 0.65 -11.51
C PHE A 273 -8.46 1.98 -12.11
N VAL A 274 -9.27 3.06 -12.08
CA VAL A 274 -8.90 4.40 -12.58
C VAL A 274 -7.56 4.90 -12.03
N PRO A 275 -7.30 4.90 -10.70
CA PRO A 275 -6.02 5.39 -10.17
C PRO A 275 -4.83 4.58 -10.67
N TYR A 276 -5.02 3.28 -10.95
CA TYR A 276 -3.95 2.42 -11.47
C TYR A 276 -3.67 2.70 -12.94
N VAL A 277 -4.69 2.81 -13.80
CA VAL A 277 -4.50 3.18 -15.22
C VAL A 277 -3.85 4.55 -15.35
N ALA A 278 -4.25 5.52 -14.52
CA ALA A 278 -3.63 6.84 -14.48
C ALA A 278 -2.17 6.77 -14.02
N GLY A 279 -1.87 6.04 -12.93
CA GLY A 279 -0.50 5.85 -12.46
C GLY A 279 0.39 5.08 -13.45
N MET A 280 -0.19 4.15 -14.20
CA MET A 280 0.50 3.41 -15.26
C MET A 280 0.98 4.32 -16.40
N GLN A 281 0.36 5.49 -16.62
CA GLN A 281 0.86 6.48 -17.60
C GLN A 281 2.21 7.09 -17.20
N LEU A 282 2.66 6.93 -15.96
CA LEU A 282 3.95 7.46 -15.50
C LEU A 282 4.92 6.34 -15.13
N LEU A 283 4.42 5.28 -14.48
CA LEU A 283 5.26 4.26 -13.87
C LEU A 283 4.82 2.82 -14.20
N THR A 284 3.99 2.63 -15.24
CA THR A 284 3.57 1.33 -15.82
C THR A 284 3.58 0.15 -14.82
N ASN A 285 4.63 -0.68 -14.86
CA ASN A 285 4.78 -1.91 -14.08
C ASN A 285 4.96 -1.67 -12.58
N ALA A 286 5.49 -0.52 -12.16
CA ALA A 286 5.58 -0.16 -10.75
C ALA A 286 4.20 0.03 -10.11
N VAL A 287 3.16 0.31 -10.92
CA VAL A 287 1.76 0.49 -10.48
C VAL A 287 0.89 -0.74 -10.77
N LEU A 288 1.12 -1.42 -11.90
CA LEU A 288 0.34 -2.61 -12.28
C LEU A 288 0.58 -3.81 -11.36
N LEU A 289 1.83 -4.09 -10.96
CA LEU A 289 2.11 -5.27 -10.16
C LEU A 289 1.54 -5.20 -8.72
N PRO A 290 1.59 -4.05 -8.01
CA PRO A 290 0.88 -3.89 -6.75
C PRO A 290 -0.62 -4.07 -6.89
N TYR A 291 -1.23 -3.58 -7.98
CA TYR A 291 -2.64 -3.84 -8.27
C TYR A 291 -2.91 -5.35 -8.34
N LEU A 292 -2.09 -6.13 -9.05
CA LEU A 292 -2.29 -7.58 -9.15
C LEU A 292 -2.16 -8.30 -7.80
N ALA A 293 -1.29 -7.81 -6.90
CA ALA A 293 -1.17 -8.35 -5.55
C ALA A 293 -2.37 -7.97 -4.65
N LEU A 294 -2.87 -6.74 -4.79
CA LEU A 294 -3.86 -6.13 -3.90
C LEU A 294 -5.31 -6.26 -4.36
N ARG A 295 -5.56 -6.50 -5.66
CA ARG A 295 -6.91 -6.57 -6.21
C ARG A 295 -7.77 -7.58 -5.46
N SER A 296 -9.08 -7.33 -5.41
CA SER A 296 -10.01 -8.28 -4.84
C SER A 296 -9.95 -9.61 -5.62
N PRO A 297 -10.08 -10.76 -4.95
CA PRO A 297 -10.13 -12.04 -5.64
C PRO A 297 -11.31 -12.11 -6.61
N GLU A 298 -11.24 -13.06 -7.53
CA GLU A 298 -12.45 -13.61 -8.13
C GLU A 298 -13.01 -14.66 -7.17
N THR A 299 -14.27 -14.52 -6.75
CA THR A 299 -14.87 -15.43 -5.77
C THR A 299 -15.03 -16.81 -6.40
N ALA A 300 -14.09 -17.71 -6.14
CA ALA A 300 -14.17 -19.10 -6.55
C ALA A 300 -15.34 -19.78 -5.82
N GLY A 301 -16.52 -19.83 -6.46
CA GLY A 301 -17.73 -20.43 -5.88
C GLY A 301 -19.05 -19.82 -6.35
N ARG A 302 -19.01 -18.71 -7.09
CA ARG A 302 -20.21 -18.11 -7.68
C ARG A 302 -20.58 -18.82 -8.99
N SER A 303 -21.87 -19.08 -9.21
CA SER A 303 -22.36 -19.68 -10.46
C SER A 303 -22.15 -18.71 -11.61
N ASP A 304 -21.80 -19.19 -12.82
CA ASP A 304 -21.60 -18.38 -14.04
C ASP A 304 -22.70 -17.31 -14.28
N SER A 305 -23.94 -17.59 -13.87
CA SER A 305 -25.08 -16.66 -14.00
C SER A 305 -25.03 -15.44 -13.08
N GLU A 306 -24.31 -15.49 -11.95
CA GLU A 306 -24.14 -14.35 -11.03
C GLU A 306 -22.90 -13.50 -11.35
N ASP A 307 -21.96 -14.02 -12.15
CA ASP A 307 -20.73 -13.32 -12.57
C ASP A 307 -20.87 -12.62 -13.93
N THR A 308 -22.01 -12.79 -14.62
CA THR A 308 -22.27 -12.16 -15.91
C THR A 308 -22.68 -10.70 -15.69
N VAL A 309 -21.78 -9.76 -16.02
CA VAL A 309 -22.01 -8.32 -15.95
C VAL A 309 -22.55 -7.83 -17.29
N TYR A 310 -23.69 -7.14 -17.29
CA TYR A 310 -24.23 -6.50 -18.49
C TYR A 310 -23.81 -5.04 -18.56
N ARG A 311 -23.82 -4.47 -19.78
CA ARG A 311 -23.50 -3.06 -20.02
C ARG A 311 -24.38 -2.11 -19.19
N ASP A 312 -25.64 -2.49 -18.97
CA ASP A 312 -26.60 -1.69 -18.23
C ASP A 312 -26.32 -1.68 -16.71
N ASP A 313 -25.50 -2.62 -16.22
CA ASP A 313 -25.06 -2.70 -14.83
C ASP A 313 -23.83 -1.81 -14.55
N LEU A 314 -23.19 -1.27 -15.60
CA LEU A 314 -21.99 -0.45 -15.49
C LEU A 314 -22.35 1.02 -15.20
N ASP A 315 -21.49 1.70 -14.42
CA ASP A 315 -21.59 3.15 -14.31
C ASP A 315 -21.42 3.81 -15.69
N SER A 316 -22.30 4.78 -15.98
CA SER A 316 -22.42 5.38 -17.31
C SER A 316 -21.14 6.08 -17.77
N LYS A 317 -20.33 6.63 -16.85
CA LYS A 317 -19.09 7.34 -17.22
C LYS A 317 -17.94 6.38 -17.48
N GLU A 318 -17.86 5.30 -16.70
CA GLU A 318 -16.83 4.27 -16.88
C GLU A 318 -17.10 3.42 -18.11
N ALA A 319 -18.37 3.04 -18.34
CA ALA A 319 -18.81 2.36 -19.55
C ALA A 319 -18.54 3.20 -20.81
N LEU A 320 -18.63 4.53 -20.72
CA LEU A 320 -18.34 5.41 -21.86
C LEU A 320 -16.90 5.24 -22.38
N VAL A 321 -15.95 5.02 -21.49
CA VAL A 321 -14.52 4.89 -21.84
C VAL A 321 -14.15 3.43 -22.11
N SER A 322 -14.47 2.53 -21.18
CA SER A 322 -14.11 1.10 -21.25
C SER A 322 -14.78 0.37 -22.43
N GLU A 323 -16.04 0.68 -22.71
CA GLU A 323 -16.81 0.07 -23.80
C GLU A 323 -16.82 0.92 -25.08
N SER A 324 -15.88 1.89 -25.18
CA SER A 324 -15.75 2.72 -26.35
C SER A 324 -15.14 1.94 -27.51
N ARG A 325 -15.86 1.86 -28.62
CA ARG A 325 -15.34 1.31 -29.88
C ARG A 325 -14.27 2.19 -30.53
N VAL A 326 -14.07 3.41 -30.03
CA VAL A 326 -13.12 4.40 -30.59
C VAL A 326 -11.78 4.35 -29.85
N VAL A 327 -11.76 4.01 -28.55
CA VAL A 327 -10.54 4.04 -27.74
C VAL A 327 -9.48 3.07 -28.26
N GLY A 328 -9.85 1.82 -28.58
CA GLY A 328 -8.91 0.84 -29.14
C GLY A 328 -8.22 1.32 -30.43
N PRO A 329 -8.97 1.68 -31.48
CA PRO A 329 -8.40 2.25 -32.71
C PRO A 329 -7.57 3.51 -32.48
N LEU A 330 -8.00 4.40 -31.57
CA LEU A 330 -7.25 5.61 -31.22
C LEU A 330 -5.88 5.25 -30.65
N LEU A 331 -5.82 4.38 -29.65
CA LEU A 331 -4.57 3.96 -29.01
C LEU A 331 -3.66 3.19 -29.97
N ALA A 332 -4.23 2.33 -30.82
CA ALA A 332 -3.47 1.67 -31.90
C ALA A 332 -2.88 2.69 -32.88
N SER A 333 -3.60 3.77 -33.18
CA SER A 333 -3.11 4.86 -34.02
C SER A 333 -1.97 5.62 -33.33
N VAL A 334 -2.10 5.94 -32.04
CA VAL A 334 -1.03 6.58 -31.26
C VAL A 334 0.24 5.72 -31.26
N GLY A 335 0.13 4.42 -30.97
CA GLY A 335 1.27 3.49 -30.99
C GLY A 335 1.91 3.38 -32.38
N THR A 336 1.10 3.29 -33.44
CA THR A 336 1.60 3.25 -34.83
C THR A 336 2.31 4.54 -35.22
N LEU A 337 1.74 5.69 -34.85
CA LEU A 337 2.34 7.01 -35.08
C LEU A 337 3.64 7.17 -34.29
N ALA A 338 3.73 6.63 -33.07
CA ALA A 338 4.96 6.64 -32.30
C ALA A 338 6.09 5.87 -33.00
N VAL A 339 5.80 4.68 -33.55
CA VAL A 339 6.78 3.93 -34.35
C VAL A 339 7.19 4.70 -35.61
N ALA A 340 6.21 5.26 -36.34
CA ALA A 340 6.48 6.07 -37.53
C ALA A 340 7.32 7.32 -37.19
N TRP A 341 7.06 7.95 -36.04
CA TRP A 341 7.83 9.07 -35.52
C TRP A 341 9.29 8.69 -35.28
N GLY A 342 9.55 7.56 -34.61
CA GLY A 342 10.90 7.06 -34.41
C GLY A 342 11.69 6.83 -35.71
N ILE A 343 10.99 6.43 -36.78
CA ILE A 343 11.59 6.15 -38.09
C ILE A 343 11.82 7.43 -38.91
N ALA A 344 10.88 8.37 -38.90
CA ALA A 344 10.84 9.46 -39.90
C ALA A 344 10.96 10.88 -39.32
N ALA A 345 10.68 11.07 -38.02
CA ALA A 345 10.75 12.39 -37.41
C ALA A 345 12.19 12.77 -37.05
N ARG A 346 12.36 14.07 -36.74
CA ARG A 346 13.61 14.67 -36.25
C ARG A 346 14.82 14.43 -37.19
N PRO A 347 14.79 14.95 -38.43
CA PRO A 347 15.90 14.80 -39.38
C PRO A 347 17.24 15.35 -38.84
N GLU A 348 17.21 16.22 -37.85
CA GLU A 348 18.37 16.74 -37.14
C GLU A 348 19.21 15.67 -36.40
N PHE A 349 18.67 14.47 -36.16
CA PHE A 349 19.41 13.32 -35.59
C PHE A 349 20.05 12.42 -36.65
N GLY A 350 20.00 12.79 -37.93
CA GLY A 350 20.65 12.06 -39.03
C GLY A 350 19.76 11.02 -39.70
N ASP A 351 20.39 10.13 -40.47
CA ASP A 351 19.69 9.07 -41.18
C ASP A 351 19.19 7.96 -40.25
N LEU A 352 18.47 6.97 -40.78
CA LEU A 352 17.90 5.89 -39.97
C LEU A 352 18.98 5.05 -39.28
N ALA A 353 20.10 4.79 -39.96
CA ALA A 353 21.20 4.00 -39.40
C ALA A 353 21.85 4.71 -38.22
N THR A 354 22.18 6.00 -38.38
CA THR A 354 22.77 6.83 -37.33
C THR A 354 21.85 6.89 -36.11
N ARG A 355 20.55 7.13 -36.31
CA ARG A 355 19.55 7.17 -35.23
C ARG A 355 19.38 5.84 -34.51
N TRP A 356 19.50 4.73 -35.24
CA TRP A 356 19.43 3.40 -34.64
C TRP A 356 20.65 3.11 -33.77
N ASP A 357 21.84 3.43 -34.25
CA ASP A 357 23.08 3.24 -33.51
C ASP A 357 23.12 4.12 -32.25
N SER A 358 22.73 5.40 -32.35
CA SER A 358 22.64 6.29 -31.18
C SER A 358 21.55 5.87 -30.20
N LEU A 359 20.44 5.29 -30.67
CA LEU A 359 19.42 4.72 -29.78
C LEU A 359 19.99 3.54 -28.99
N LEU A 360 20.70 2.61 -29.66
CA LEU A 360 21.33 1.48 -28.98
C LEU A 360 22.35 1.94 -27.94
N GLU A 361 23.12 2.97 -28.27
CA GLU A 361 24.05 3.58 -27.32
C GLU A 361 23.32 4.11 -26.08
N LEU A 362 22.26 4.90 -26.27
CA LEU A 362 21.42 5.44 -25.18
C LEU A 362 20.83 4.32 -24.30
N LEU A 363 20.24 3.29 -24.91
CA LEU A 363 19.67 2.15 -24.19
C LEU A 363 20.73 1.33 -23.42
N SER A 364 21.99 1.37 -23.86
CA SER A 364 23.09 0.62 -23.25
C SER A 364 23.85 1.38 -22.16
N GLN A 365 23.71 2.72 -22.11
CA GLN A 365 24.46 3.58 -21.20
C GLN A 365 23.58 4.25 -20.15
N ASP A 366 22.32 4.57 -20.50
CA ASP A 366 21.41 5.32 -19.65
C ASP A 366 20.31 4.42 -19.05
N ARG A 367 20.05 4.64 -17.76
CA ARG A 367 19.00 3.96 -17.01
C ARG A 367 17.62 4.30 -17.54
N LEU A 368 17.38 5.56 -17.91
CA LEU A 368 16.07 6.00 -18.38
C LEU A 368 15.65 5.21 -19.62
N GLY A 369 16.51 5.22 -20.65
CA GLY A 369 16.28 4.44 -21.86
C GLY A 369 16.14 2.94 -21.59
N ALA A 370 17.06 2.36 -20.81
CA ALA A 370 17.02 0.94 -20.47
C ALA A 370 15.73 0.55 -19.73
N SER A 371 15.20 1.41 -18.86
CA SER A 371 13.98 1.15 -18.09
C SER A 371 12.73 0.98 -18.95
N PHE A 372 12.71 1.52 -20.17
CA PHE A 372 11.58 1.36 -21.08
C PHE A 372 11.53 -0.03 -21.75
N VAL A 373 12.62 -0.78 -21.71
CA VAL A 373 12.73 -2.09 -22.36
C VAL A 373 12.59 -3.25 -21.35
N VAL A 374 12.65 -2.93 -20.05
CA VAL A 374 12.48 -3.85 -18.91
C VAL A 374 11.01 -3.98 -18.56
#